data_AF-A0A3S4HEP2-F1
#
_entry.id   AF-A0A3S4HEP2-F1
#
_cell.length_a   1.000
_cell.length_b   1.000
_cell.length_c   1.000
_cell.angle_alpha   90.00
_cell.angle_beta   90.00
_cell.angle_gamma   90.00
#
_symmetry.space_group_name_H-M   'P 1'
#
loop_
_entity.id
_entity.type
_entity.pdbx_description
1 polymer ?
#
loop_
_entity_poly.entity_id
_entity_poly.type
_entity_poly.pdbx_seq_one_letter_code
_entity_poly.pdbx_strand_id
1 'polypeptide(L)'
;MSWRRQGIAAQTGFSVVAQLQQLGLRVDSSSRNAAVILHKVLLGRVDGAALQSQAADDAIVAEPALQNQFDKLEPPLAVKPYYLIFSHAFYQRQPALARQIWEAVAAVRASPAYAAASPGE
;
A
#
# COMPACT_ATOMS: atom_id res chain seq x y z
N MET A 1 5.11 -17.26 29.34
CA MET A 1 5.43 -17.50 27.92
C MET A 1 6.20 -16.30 27.39
N SER A 2 7.47 -16.47 27.06
CA SER A 2 8.30 -15.41 26.46
C SER A 2 8.13 -15.44 24.94
N TRP A 3 7.31 -14.55 24.39
CA TRP A 3 7.17 -14.40 22.93
C TRP A 3 8.48 -13.82 22.36
N ARG A 4 9.15 -14.55 21.47
CA ARG A 4 10.21 -13.98 20.64
C ARG A 4 9.54 -13.17 19.53
N ARG A 5 9.68 -11.83 19.56
CA ARG A 5 9.21 -10.96 18.49
C ARG A 5 10.01 -11.22 17.21
N GLN A 6 9.36 -11.73 16.17
CA GLN A 6 9.97 -12.03 14.87
C GLN A 6 9.98 -10.83 13.90
N GLY A 7 9.18 -9.79 14.17
CA GLY A 7 9.15 -8.53 13.40
C GLY A 7 7.92 -8.40 12.49
N ILE A 8 7.87 -7.30 11.72
CA ILE A 8 6.75 -6.97 10.82
C ILE A 8 7.23 -7.07 9.36
N ALA A 9 6.49 -7.76 8.51
CA ALA A 9 6.77 -7.80 7.08
C ALA A 9 6.15 -6.61 6.33
N ALA A 10 6.80 -6.14 5.27
CA ALA A 10 6.31 -5.06 4.42
C ALA A 10 6.81 -5.21 2.98
N GLN A 11 6.12 -4.60 2.00
CA GLN A 11 6.53 -4.68 0.60
C GLN A 11 7.83 -3.92 0.33
N THR A 12 8.78 -4.55 -0.38
CA THR A 12 10.06 -3.94 -0.72
C THR A 12 9.89 -2.67 -1.55
N GLY A 13 10.46 -1.56 -1.06
CA GLY A 13 10.44 -0.26 -1.74
C GLY A 13 9.22 0.61 -1.39
N PHE A 14 8.35 0.15 -0.48
CA PHE A 14 7.22 0.96 -0.02
C PHE A 14 7.64 1.81 1.19
N SER A 15 7.07 3.01 1.28
CA SER A 15 7.42 3.99 2.31
C SER A 15 7.15 3.53 3.75
N VAL A 16 6.28 2.54 3.95
CA VAL A 16 5.96 1.96 5.27
C VAL A 16 7.18 1.27 5.90
N VAL A 17 8.12 0.75 5.10
CA VAL A 17 9.35 0.12 5.59
C VAL A 17 10.16 1.09 6.46
N ALA A 18 10.41 2.30 5.95
CA ALA A 18 11.14 3.32 6.68
C ALA A 18 10.39 3.77 7.94
N GLN A 19 9.07 3.92 7.87
CA GLN A 19 8.23 4.27 9.02
C GLN A 19 8.32 3.22 10.13
N LEU A 20 8.23 1.93 9.81
CA LEU A 20 8.37 0.84 10.79
C LEU A 20 9.78 0.80 11.40
N GLN A 21 10.82 1.02 10.60
CA GLN A 21 12.19 1.10 11.08
C GLN A 21 12.40 2.28 12.03
N GLN A 22 11.82 3.45 11.74
CA GLN A 22 11.84 4.62 12.63
C GLN A 22 11.13 4.36 13.97
N LEU A 23 10.15 3.46 13.99
CA LEU A 23 9.50 2.98 15.23
C LEU A 23 10.32 1.91 15.98
N GLY A 24 11.53 1.58 15.52
CA GLY A 24 12.41 0.60 16.16
C GLY A 24 12.00 -0.85 15.92
N LEU A 25 11.13 -1.11 14.95
CA LEU A 25 10.68 -2.47 14.62
C LEU A 25 11.67 -3.18 13.69
N ARG A 26 11.85 -4.48 13.89
CA ARG A 26 12.50 -5.35 12.91
C ARG A 26 11.56 -5.52 11.72
N VAL A 27 12.04 -5.21 10.52
CA VAL A 27 11.24 -5.28 9.29
C VAL A 27 11.77 -6.34 8.33
N ASP A 28 10.90 -7.25 7.89
CA ASP A 28 11.15 -8.13 6.74
C ASP A 28 10.59 -7.47 5.48
N SER A 29 11.48 -6.91 4.66
CA SER A 29 11.11 -6.33 3.36
C SER A 29 11.67 -7.14 2.19
N SER A 30 11.66 -8.48 2.27
CA SER A 30 12.28 -9.34 1.26
C SER A 30 11.40 -9.63 0.03
N SER A 31 10.13 -9.22 0.04
CA SER A 31 9.17 -9.50 -1.04
C SER A 31 8.40 -8.24 -1.43
N ARG A 32 8.05 -8.15 -2.71
CA ARG A 32 7.09 -7.15 -3.22
C ARG A 32 5.66 -7.70 -3.35
N ASN A 33 5.49 -9.02 -3.28
CA ASN A 33 4.22 -9.70 -3.45
C ASN A 33 3.49 -9.82 -2.10
N ALA A 34 2.25 -9.31 -2.03
CA ALA A 34 1.43 -9.29 -0.82
C ALA A 34 1.05 -10.70 -0.33
N ALA A 35 0.65 -11.61 -1.21
CA ALA A 35 0.33 -12.99 -0.85
C ALA A 35 1.53 -13.72 -0.23
N VAL A 36 2.72 -13.57 -0.81
CA VAL A 36 3.97 -14.13 -0.24
C VAL A 36 4.22 -13.60 1.18
N ILE A 37 3.93 -12.31 1.43
CA ILE A 37 4.06 -11.71 2.76
C ILE A 37 3.01 -12.28 3.73
N LEU A 38 1.75 -12.37 3.30
CA LEU A 38 0.67 -12.95 4.12
C LEU A 38 0.96 -14.40 4.49
N HIS A 39 1.52 -15.20 3.59
CA HIS A 39 1.98 -16.57 3.90
C HIS A 39 3.09 -16.59 4.95
N LYS A 40 3.98 -15.59 5.01
CA LYS A 40 4.97 -15.51 6.10
C LYS A 40 4.31 -15.27 7.46
N VAL A 41 3.25 -14.45 7.50
CA VAL A 41 2.46 -14.22 8.71
C VAL A 41 1.74 -15.51 9.11
N LEU A 42 1.05 -16.16 8.16
CA LEU A 42 0.33 -17.41 8.38
C LEU A 42 1.23 -18.54 8.91
N LEU A 43 2.47 -18.62 8.40
CA LEU A 43 3.47 -19.59 8.82
C LEU A 43 4.22 -19.18 10.11
N GLY A 44 3.87 -18.05 10.73
CA GLY A 44 4.51 -17.56 11.95
C GLY A 44 5.98 -17.19 11.79
N ARG A 45 6.43 -16.82 10.58
CA ARG A 45 7.80 -16.35 10.30
C ARG A 45 8.01 -14.88 10.67
N VAL A 46 6.92 -14.14 10.79
CA VAL A 46 6.85 -12.75 11.26
C VAL A 46 5.60 -12.61 12.13
N ASP A 47 5.57 -11.60 12.99
CA ASP A 47 4.46 -11.37 13.93
C ASP A 47 3.25 -10.71 13.25
N GLY A 48 3.45 -10.11 12.07
CA GLY A 48 2.41 -9.42 11.31
C GLY A 48 2.95 -8.79 10.03
N ALA A 49 2.08 -8.10 9.31
CA ALA A 49 2.45 -7.40 8.08
C ALA A 49 1.83 -5.99 8.02
N ALA A 50 2.57 -5.05 7.45
CA ALA A 50 2.08 -3.73 7.07
C ALA A 50 2.08 -3.64 5.54
N LEU A 51 0.89 -3.73 4.96
CA LEU A 51 0.66 -3.77 3.51
C LEU A 51 -0.22 -2.62 3.07
N GLN A 52 -0.22 -2.30 1.78
CA GLN A 52 -1.26 -1.46 1.19
C GLN A 52 -2.61 -2.20 1.28
N SER A 53 -3.64 -1.57 1.84
CA SER A 53 -4.94 -2.21 2.13
C SER A 53 -5.48 -2.98 0.93
N GLN A 54 -5.62 -2.33 -0.23
CA GLN A 54 -6.16 -2.97 -1.44
C GLN A 54 -5.33 -4.19 -1.86
N ALA A 55 -4.00 -4.09 -1.85
CA ALA A 55 -3.15 -5.20 -2.26
C ALA A 55 -3.25 -6.41 -1.31
N ALA A 56 -3.46 -6.16 -0.01
CA ALA A 56 -3.72 -7.23 0.96
C ALA A 56 -5.11 -7.84 0.78
N ASP A 57 -6.13 -6.99 0.62
CA ASP A 57 -7.53 -7.42 0.45
C ASP A 57 -7.67 -8.27 -0.84
N ASP A 58 -7.09 -7.81 -1.97
CA ASP A 58 -7.07 -8.55 -3.24
C ASP A 58 -6.37 -9.92 -3.11
N ALA A 59 -5.23 -9.97 -2.41
CA ALA A 59 -4.49 -11.20 -2.21
C ALA A 59 -5.26 -12.20 -1.34
N ILE A 60 -5.97 -11.73 -0.30
CA ILE A 60 -6.80 -12.56 0.57
C ILE A 60 -8.01 -13.11 -0.19
N VAL A 61 -8.67 -12.28 -1.01
CA VAL A 61 -9.81 -12.71 -1.82
C VAL A 61 -9.39 -13.75 -2.87
N ALA A 62 -8.23 -13.56 -3.50
CA ALA A 62 -7.73 -14.44 -4.55
C ALA A 62 -7.32 -15.84 -4.05
N GLU A 63 -6.99 -15.99 -2.76
CA GLU A 63 -6.47 -17.24 -2.20
C GLU A 63 -7.30 -17.76 -1.01
N PRO A 64 -8.10 -18.83 -1.18
CA PRO A 64 -8.92 -19.38 -0.10
C PRO A 64 -8.15 -19.72 1.19
N ALA A 65 -6.87 -20.09 1.08
CA ALA A 65 -6.02 -20.40 2.24
C ALA A 65 -5.70 -19.18 3.13
N LEU A 66 -5.84 -17.96 2.61
CA LEU A 66 -5.60 -16.71 3.34
C LEU A 66 -6.88 -16.14 3.97
N GLN A 67 -8.05 -16.62 3.55
CA GLN A 67 -9.34 -16.11 4.00
C GLN A 67 -9.58 -16.43 5.48
N ASN A 68 -10.07 -15.45 6.23
CA ASN A 68 -10.37 -15.53 7.67
C ASN A 68 -9.17 -15.90 8.55
N GLN A 69 -7.93 -15.74 8.05
CA GLN A 69 -6.70 -16.03 8.80
C GLN A 69 -6.08 -14.81 9.49
N PHE A 70 -6.59 -13.60 9.22
CA PHE A 70 -5.97 -12.36 9.63
C PHE A 70 -6.99 -11.39 10.23
N ASP A 71 -6.57 -10.72 11.31
CA ASP A 71 -7.26 -9.55 11.83
C ASP A 71 -6.68 -8.29 11.19
N LYS A 72 -7.50 -7.53 10.48
CA LYS A 72 -7.13 -6.22 9.94
C LYS A 72 -7.22 -5.17 11.04
N LEU A 73 -6.10 -4.52 11.35
CA LEU A 73 -6.05 -3.50 12.40
C LEU A 73 -6.54 -2.15 11.88
N GLU A 74 -7.40 -1.51 12.66
CA GLU A 74 -7.94 -0.17 12.42
C GLU A 74 -7.59 0.76 13.61
N PRO A 75 -7.31 2.06 13.38
CA PRO A 75 -7.23 2.72 12.07
C PRO A 75 -5.97 2.30 11.28
N PRO A 76 -5.90 2.56 9.96
CA PRO A 76 -4.71 2.24 9.17
C PRO A 76 -3.48 3.00 9.69
N LEU A 77 -2.30 2.37 9.58
CA LEU A 77 -1.02 2.96 10.03
C LEU A 77 -0.72 4.33 9.40
N ALA A 78 -1.16 4.53 8.16
CA ALA A 78 -1.09 5.81 7.45
C ALA A 78 -2.06 5.82 6.28
N VAL A 79 -2.67 6.97 6.02
CA VAL A 79 -3.36 7.26 4.76
C VAL A 79 -2.46 8.17 3.93
N LYS A 80 -2.15 7.77 2.69
CA LYS A 80 -1.26 8.53 1.80
C LYS A 80 -1.96 8.74 0.46
N PRO A 81 -2.30 10.00 0.10
CA PRO A 81 -2.82 10.28 -1.23
C PRO A 81 -1.77 9.96 -2.29
N TYR A 82 -2.19 9.30 -3.37
CA TYR A 82 -1.36 9.09 -4.55
C TYR A 82 -1.40 10.32 -5.45
N TYR A 83 -0.24 10.69 -5.97
CA TYR A 83 -0.10 11.82 -6.89
C TYR A 83 0.55 11.37 -8.19
N LEU A 84 0.14 12.01 -9.29
CA LEU A 84 0.86 11.94 -10.55
C LEU A 84 2.14 12.77 -10.44
N ILE A 85 3.30 12.15 -10.59
CA ILE A 85 4.59 12.84 -10.47
C ILE A 85 5.18 13.07 -11.87
N PHE A 86 5.73 14.26 -12.09
CA PHE A 86 6.49 14.60 -13.29
C PHE A 86 7.98 14.70 -12.96
N SER A 87 8.85 14.28 -13.89
CA SER A 87 10.28 14.51 -13.74
C SER A 87 10.59 16.01 -13.80
N HIS A 88 11.63 16.44 -13.09
CA HIS A 88 12.07 17.84 -13.10
C HIS A 88 12.31 18.35 -14.53
N ALA A 89 12.98 17.55 -15.38
CA ALA A 89 13.26 17.91 -16.76
C ALA A 89 11.98 18.09 -17.60
N PHE A 90 10.97 17.22 -17.42
CA PHE A 90 9.70 17.37 -18.11
C PHE A 90 8.98 18.66 -17.69
N TYR A 91 8.88 18.91 -16.38
CA TYR A 91 8.19 20.08 -15.87
C TYR A 91 8.87 21.39 -16.30
N GLN A 92 10.21 21.45 -16.28
CA GLN A 92 10.96 22.61 -16.76
C GLN A 92 10.75 22.87 -18.25
N ARG A 93 10.67 21.81 -19.07
CA ARG A 93 10.46 21.94 -20.52
C ARG A 93 9.01 22.25 -20.90
N GLN A 94 8.04 21.70 -20.16
CA GLN A 94 6.62 21.76 -20.51
C GLN A 94 5.72 22.05 -19.29
N PRO A 95 5.91 23.19 -18.59
CA PRO A 95 5.16 23.48 -17.37
C PRO A 95 3.65 23.66 -17.64
N ALA A 96 3.30 24.23 -18.80
CA ALA A 96 1.91 24.40 -19.21
C ALA A 96 1.19 23.05 -19.42
N LEU A 97 1.84 22.10 -20.10
CA LEU A 97 1.27 20.78 -20.32
C LEU A 97 1.11 20.01 -18.99
N ALA A 98 2.10 20.08 -18.10
CA ALA A 98 2.01 19.43 -16.79
C ALA A 98 0.80 19.96 -15.98
N ARG A 99 0.53 21.28 -16.06
CA ARG A 99 -0.65 21.88 -15.45
C ARG A 99 -1.94 21.41 -16.12
N GLN A 100 -2.00 21.40 -17.45
CA GLN A 100 -3.18 20.92 -18.19
C GLN A 100 -3.51 19.46 -17.85
N ILE A 101 -2.50 18.59 -17.69
CA ILE A 101 -2.71 17.21 -17.25
C ILE A 101 -3.34 17.17 -15.85
N TRP A 102 -2.82 17.96 -14.90
CA TRP A 102 -3.39 18.04 -13.56
C TRP A 102 -4.83 18.58 -13.55
N GLU A 103 -5.12 19.60 -14.34
CA GLU A 103 -6.47 20.15 -14.52
C GLU A 103 -7.43 19.10 -15.12
N ALA A 104 -6.96 18.34 -16.11
CA ALA A 104 -7.73 17.24 -16.71
C ALA A 104 -8.04 16.14 -15.69
N VAL A 105 -7.08 15.75 -14.84
CA VAL A 105 -7.31 14.79 -13.76
C VAL A 105 -8.40 15.29 -12.80
N ALA A 106 -8.36 16.58 -12.42
CA ALA A 106 -9.39 17.17 -11.57
C ALA A 106 -10.78 17.16 -12.22
N ALA A 107 -10.86 17.51 -13.52
CA ALA A 107 -12.11 17.50 -14.28
C ALA A 107 -12.69 16.09 -14.41
N VAL A 108 -11.87 15.08 -14.71
CA VAL A 108 -12.30 13.68 -14.80
C VAL A 108 -12.79 13.17 -13.45
N ARG A 109 -12.08 13.47 -12.35
CA ARG A 109 -12.51 13.07 -11.00
C ARG A 109 -13.87 13.66 -10.61
N ALA A 110 -14.21 14.86 -11.09
CA ALA A 110 -15.52 15.48 -10.87
C ALA A 110 -16.62 14.96 -11.81
N SER A 111 -16.30 14.04 -12.73
CA SER A 111 -17.27 13.58 -13.73
C SER A 111 -18.20 12.48 -13.21
N PRO A 112 -19.45 12.39 -13.71
CA PRO A 112 -20.36 11.30 -13.37
C PRO A 112 -19.83 9.91 -13.74
N ALA A 113 -19.07 9.80 -14.84
CA ALA A 113 -18.48 8.55 -15.28
C ALA A 113 -17.47 8.02 -14.26
N TYR A 114 -16.66 8.90 -13.65
CA TYR A 114 -15.72 8.52 -12.60
C TYR A 114 -16.44 8.10 -11.31
N ALA A 115 -17.49 8.83 -10.91
CA ALA A 115 -18.31 8.49 -9.75
C ALA A 115 -18.98 7.11 -9.90
N ALA A 116 -19.45 6.76 -11.09
CA ALA A 116 -20.04 5.44 -11.38
C ALA A 116 -19.01 4.30 -11.36
N ALA A 117 -17.74 4.61 -11.68
CA ALA A 117 -16.64 3.63 -11.74
C ALA A 117 -15.88 3.47 -10.41
N SER A 118 -16.09 4.38 -9.45
CA SER A 118 -15.45 4.35 -8.13
C SER A 118 -16.49 4.23 -7.00
N PRO A 119 -17.24 3.12 -6.89
CA PRO A 119 -18.16 2.95 -5.78
C PRO A 119 -17.34 2.67 -4.50
N GLY A 120 -17.24 3.67 -3.62
CA GLY A 120 -16.75 3.47 -2.24
C GLY A 120 -15.47 4.17 -1.81
N GLU A 121 -15.08 5.29 -2.44
CA GLU A 121 -14.34 6.33 -1.69
C GLU A 121 -15.30 7.20 -0.86
#